data_AF-A0A090DE64-F1
#
_entry.id   AF-A0A090DE64-F1
#
_cell.length_a   1.000
_cell.length_b   1.000
_cell.length_c   1.000
_cell.angle_alpha   90.00
_cell.angle_beta   90.00
_cell.angle_gamma   90.00
#
_symmetry.space_group_name_H-M   'P 1'
#
loop_
_entity.id
_entity.type
_entity.pdbx_description
1 polymer ?
#
loop_
_entity_poly.entity_id
_entity_poly.type
_entity_poly.pdbx_seq_one_letter_code
_entity_poly.pdbx_strand_id
1 'polypeptide(L)'
;MNFTQFWYLPLSVHSFFILVVLFFLVFVLLPLRLIKYAYEQLGVSPAGAVLLLFASLIGSYVNIPLAVISQGTAMTNQAAGLFGMHYQGASATDWGGTVLAINVGGAVIPVILSAYLLTRWQLWLKGLLATVVVAAIC
;
A
#
# COMPACT_ATOMS: atom_id res chain seq x y z
N MET A 1 19.10 18.91 22.28
CA MET A 1 18.12 18.39 21.32
C MET A 1 17.61 17.06 21.86
N ASN A 2 16.32 16.96 22.19
CA ASN A 2 15.74 15.74 22.75
C ASN A 2 15.53 14.72 21.62
N PHE A 3 16.25 13.60 21.68
CA PHE A 3 16.20 12.54 20.66
C PHE A 3 14.85 11.81 20.55
N THR A 4 13.91 12.07 21.47
CA THR A 4 12.58 11.44 21.52
C THR A 4 11.63 11.92 20.42
N GLN A 5 11.92 13.05 19.75
CA GLN A 5 11.05 13.59 18.70
C GLN A 5 11.13 12.83 17.36
N PHE A 6 12.14 11.98 17.17
CA PHE A 6 12.29 11.15 15.96
C PHE A 6 11.63 9.77 16.09
N TRP A 7 11.18 9.40 17.28
CA TRP A 7 10.57 8.09 17.57
C TRP A 7 9.05 8.23 17.72
N TYR A 8 8.38 8.63 16.65
CA TYR A 8 6.93 8.50 16.56
C TYR A 8 6.61 7.23 15.78
N LEU A 9 5.84 6.32 16.39
CA LEU A 9 5.20 5.26 15.63
C LEU A 9 4.09 5.94 14.80
N PRO A 10 4.11 5.86 13.45
CA PRO A 10 3.11 6.49 12.59
C PRO A 10 1.70 5.86 12.75
N LEU A 11 1.59 4.84 13.59
CA LEU A 11 0.38 4.11 13.94
C LEU A 11 0.17 4.19 15.45
N SER A 12 -1.09 4.23 15.91
CA SER A 12 -1.38 4.11 17.34
C SER A 12 -0.70 2.87 17.92
N VAL A 13 -0.19 2.94 19.15
CA VAL A 13 0.53 1.82 19.80
C VAL A 13 -0.28 0.52 19.72
N HIS A 14 -1.60 0.60 19.88
CA HIS A 14 -2.53 -0.52 19.72
C HIS A 14 -2.48 -1.11 18.31
N SER A 15 -2.60 -0.28 17.27
CA SER A 15 -2.54 -0.71 15.86
C SER A 15 -1.19 -1.35 15.51
N PHE A 16 -0.10 -0.82 16.06
CA PHE A 16 1.23 -1.39 15.89
C PHE A 16 1.33 -2.78 16.51
N PHE A 17 0.84 -2.99 17.74
CA PHE A 17 0.82 -4.32 18.36
C PHE A 17 -0.05 -5.32 17.59
N ILE A 18 -1.20 -4.90 17.07
CA ILE A 18 -2.05 -5.74 16.21
C ILE A 18 -1.27 -6.18 14.97
N LEU A 19 -0.57 -5.25 14.31
CA LEU A 19 0.26 -5.55 13.15
C LEU A 19 1.35 -6.58 13.48
N VAL A 20 2.03 -6.42 14.61
CA VAL A 20 3.08 -7.35 15.07
C VAL A 20 2.49 -8.73 15.33
N VAL A 21 1.35 -8.84 16.02
CA VAL A 21 0.67 -10.11 16.26
C VAL A 21 0.27 -10.76 14.94
N LEU A 22 -0.32 -9.99 14.01
CA LEU A 22 -0.71 -10.50 12.70
C LEU A 22 0.51 -10.98 11.89
N PHE A 23 1.62 -10.26 11.95
CA PHE A 23 2.86 -10.64 11.30
C PHE A 23 3.34 -12.00 11.83
N PHE A 24 3.48 -12.17 13.14
CA PHE A 24 3.88 -13.46 13.72
C PHE A 24 2.88 -14.58 13.43
N LEU A 25 1.58 -14.28 13.46
CA LEU A 25 0.54 -15.23 13.11
C LEU A 25 0.74 -15.75 11.68
N VAL A 26 1.04 -14.87 10.71
CA VAL A 26 1.37 -15.29 9.34
C VAL A 26 2.55 -16.27 9.32
N PHE A 27 3.62 -16.03 10.08
CA PHE A 27 4.76 -16.96 10.15
C PHE A 27 4.41 -18.31 10.76
N VAL A 28 3.53 -18.35 11.76
CA VAL A 28 3.04 -19.61 12.35
C VAL A 28 2.16 -20.36 11.36
N LEU A 29 1.33 -19.65 10.61
CA LEU A 29 0.39 -20.25 9.66
C LEU A 29 1.07 -20.72 8.36
N LEU A 30 2.13 -20.05 7.89
CA LEU A 30 2.86 -20.40 6.66
C LEU A 30 3.34 -21.86 6.55
N PRO A 31 3.94 -22.47 7.59
CA PRO A 31 4.35 -23.87 7.57
C PRO A 31 3.19 -24.86 7.83
N LEU A 32 2.00 -24.41 8.25
CA LEU A 32 0.85 -25.29 8.43
C LEU A 32 0.40 -25.85 7.08
N ARG A 33 0.05 -27.15 7.07
CA ARG A 33 -0.31 -27.91 5.85
C ARG A 33 -1.39 -27.24 5.00
N LEU A 34 -2.32 -26.52 5.63
CA LEU A 34 -3.45 -25.87 4.95
C LEU A 34 -3.00 -24.74 4.02
N ILE A 35 -2.07 -23.91 4.48
CA ILE A 35 -1.53 -22.78 3.73
C ILE A 35 -0.49 -23.25 2.70
N LYS A 36 0.34 -24.23 3.08
CA LYS A 36 1.25 -24.90 2.14
C LYS A 36 0.49 -25.46 0.93
N TYR A 37 -0.64 -26.14 1.15
CA TYR A 37 -1.46 -26.68 0.07
C TYR A 37 -2.05 -25.59 -0.83
N ALA A 38 -2.55 -24.49 -0.23
CA ALA A 38 -3.09 -23.36 -1.00
C ALA A 38 -2.00 -22.68 -1.86
N TYR A 39 -0.80 -22.47 -1.34
CA TYR A 39 0.29 -21.85 -2.10
C TYR A 39 0.87 -22.78 -3.17
N GLU A 40 1.03 -24.07 -2.87
CA GLU A 40 1.43 -25.07 -3.86
C GLU A 40 0.41 -25.15 -5.01
N GLN A 41 -0.89 -25.06 -4.69
CA GLN A 41 -1.95 -24.93 -5.71
C GLN A 41 -1.92 -23.59 -6.46
N LEU A 42 -1.56 -22.47 -5.82
CA LEU A 42 -1.34 -21.20 -6.53
C LEU A 42 -0.11 -21.25 -7.44
N GLY A 43 0.82 -22.18 -7.20
CA GLY A 43 2.08 -22.27 -7.92
C GLY A 43 3.24 -21.53 -7.26
N VAL A 44 3.09 -21.07 -6.02
CA VAL A 44 4.15 -20.41 -5.25
C VAL A 44 4.64 -21.39 -4.19
N SER A 45 5.95 -21.64 -4.12
CA SER A 45 6.48 -22.49 -3.04
C SER A 45 6.38 -21.77 -1.69
N PRO A 46 6.34 -22.50 -0.56
CA PRO A 46 6.34 -21.86 0.77
C PRO A 46 7.52 -20.90 0.99
N ALA A 47 8.71 -21.26 0.50
CA ALA A 47 9.88 -20.38 0.51
C ALA A 47 9.68 -19.14 -0.37
N GLY A 48 9.07 -19.30 -1.54
CA GLY A 48 8.70 -18.19 -2.42
C GLY A 48 7.71 -17.22 -1.76
N ALA A 49 6.73 -17.73 -1.02
CA ALA A 49 5.77 -16.90 -0.28
C ALA A 49 6.46 -16.07 0.82
N VAL A 50 7.40 -16.67 1.57
CA VAL A 50 8.21 -15.96 2.57
C VAL A 50 9.07 -14.88 1.90
N LEU A 51 9.72 -15.20 0.79
CA LEU A 51 10.53 -14.23 0.04
C LEU A 51 9.68 -13.06 -0.49
N LEU A 52 8.49 -13.35 -1.02
CA LEU A 52 7.54 -12.33 -1.48
C LEU A 52 7.07 -11.44 -0.34
N LEU A 53 6.82 -11.99 0.85
CA LEU A 53 6.46 -11.22 2.05
C LEU A 53 7.58 -10.24 2.42
N PHE A 54 8.81 -10.74 2.57
CA PHE A 54 9.95 -9.88 2.92
C PHE A 54 10.27 -8.86 1.82
N ALA A 55 10.21 -9.26 0.56
CA ALA A 55 10.41 -8.34 -0.56
C ALA A 55 9.34 -7.24 -0.58
N SER A 56 8.09 -7.58 -0.27
CA SER A 56 6.99 -6.60 -0.19
C SER A 56 7.17 -5.64 1.00
N LEU A 57 7.58 -6.15 2.17
CA LEU A 57 7.82 -5.32 3.35
C LEU A 57 9.03 -4.39 3.20
N ILE A 58 10.12 -4.88 2.63
CA ILE A 58 11.30 -4.04 2.35
C ILE A 58 10.96 -3.05 1.23
N GLY A 59 10.31 -3.54 0.17
CA GLY A 59 9.88 -2.72 -0.96
C GLY A 59 8.84 -1.67 -0.60
N SER A 60 8.08 -1.81 0.49
CA SER A 60 7.07 -0.81 0.86
C SER A 60 7.66 0.53 1.27
N TYR A 61 8.95 0.57 1.62
CA TYR A 61 9.66 1.82 1.89
C TYR A 61 10.07 2.57 0.60
N VAL A 62 9.95 1.93 -0.56
CA VAL A 62 10.35 2.50 -1.85
C VAL A 62 9.11 2.95 -2.61
N ASN A 63 9.05 4.26 -2.89
CA ASN A 63 8.02 4.87 -3.74
C ASN A 63 8.69 5.37 -5.03
N ILE A 64 8.19 4.92 -6.18
CA ILE A 64 8.68 5.33 -7.50
C ILE A 64 7.78 6.48 -7.98
N PRO A 65 8.31 7.71 -8.17
CA PRO A 65 7.51 8.82 -8.70
C PRO A 65 7.11 8.53 -10.15
N LEU A 66 5.83 8.73 -10.45
CA LEU A 66 5.24 8.56 -11.78
C LEU A 66 4.97 9.89 -12.46
N ALA A 67 4.47 10.88 -11.72
CA ALA A 67 4.12 12.19 -12.26
C ALA A 67 4.10 13.27 -11.17
N VAL A 68 4.28 14.53 -11.57
CA VAL A 68 4.05 15.69 -10.71
C VAL A 68 2.82 16.43 -11.22
N ILE A 69 1.77 16.43 -10.41
CA ILE A 69 0.52 17.13 -10.69
C ILE A 69 0.66 18.53 -10.12
N SER A 70 1.02 19.50 -10.96
CA SER A 70 1.05 20.91 -10.56
C SER A 70 -0.39 21.42 -10.43
N GLN A 71 -0.78 21.87 -9.24
CA GLN A 71 -2.02 22.63 -9.12
C GLN A 71 -1.75 24.02 -9.70
N GLY A 72 -2.27 24.28 -10.89
CA GLY A 72 -2.25 25.63 -11.46
C GLY A 72 -2.85 26.60 -10.46
N THR A 73 -2.07 27.62 -10.08
CA THR A 73 -2.45 28.78 -9.26
C THR A 73 -3.69 28.56 -8.41
N ALA A 74 -3.50 28.15 -7.15
CA ALA A 74 -4.56 28.19 -6.15
C ALA A 74 -5.20 29.59 -6.23
N MET A 75 -6.42 29.67 -6.78
CA MET A 75 -7.14 30.92 -6.81
C MET A 75 -7.31 31.37 -5.37
N THR A 76 -6.73 32.53 -5.11
CA THR A 76 -6.84 33.33 -3.90
C THR A 76 -8.20 33.19 -3.24
N ASN A 77 -8.17 32.84 -1.94
CA ASN A 77 -9.21 33.09 -0.94
C ASN A 77 -10.64 32.82 -1.38
N GLN A 78 -11.18 31.69 -0.95
CA GLN A 78 -12.48 31.75 -0.28
C GLN A 78 -12.43 30.80 0.90
N ALA A 79 -12.31 31.40 2.09
CA ALA A 79 -12.64 30.76 3.35
C ALA A 79 -14.11 30.34 3.29
N ALA A 80 -14.40 29.18 2.73
CA ALA A 80 -15.67 28.50 2.92
C ALA A 80 -15.61 27.86 4.32
N GLY A 81 -15.88 28.68 5.34
CA GLY A 81 -16.10 28.19 6.69
C GLY A 81 -17.37 27.34 6.70
N LEU A 82 -17.22 26.01 6.74
CA LEU A 82 -18.30 25.16 7.21
C LEU A 82 -18.23 25.20 8.75
N PHE A 83 -19.27 25.73 9.41
CA PHE A 83 -19.39 25.86 10.87
C PHE A 83 -18.50 26.90 11.58
N GLY A 84 -18.20 28.05 10.97
CA GLY A 84 -17.69 29.23 11.71
C GLY A 84 -16.34 29.07 12.44
N MET A 85 -15.64 27.95 12.25
CA MET A 85 -14.27 27.78 12.73
C MET A 85 -13.30 28.41 11.74
N HIS A 86 -12.72 29.54 12.13
CA HIS A 86 -11.55 30.10 11.48
C HIS A 86 -10.33 29.24 11.84
N TYR A 87 -10.11 28.16 11.10
CA TYR A 87 -8.80 27.52 11.10
C TYR A 87 -7.83 28.48 10.42
N GLN A 88 -6.90 29.05 11.20
CA GLN A 88 -5.69 29.63 10.66
C GLN A 88 -4.86 28.45 10.10
N GLY A 89 -5.23 27.99 8.91
CA GLY A 89 -4.42 27.07 8.13
C GLY A 89 -3.07 27.73 7.93
N ALA A 90 -2.01 27.01 8.30
CA ALA A 90 -0.63 27.41 8.11
C ALA A 90 -0.47 28.11 6.76
N SER A 91 0.20 29.27 6.78
CA SER A 91 0.49 30.13 5.63
C SER A 91 0.66 29.30 4.37
N ALA A 92 -0.07 29.67 3.32
CA ALA A 92 0.06 29.12 1.98
C ALA A 92 1.48 29.37 1.44
N THR A 93 2.44 28.58 1.91
CA THR A 93 3.70 28.34 1.21
C THR A 93 3.34 27.50 0.01
N ASP A 94 3.70 27.97 -1.18
CA ASP A 94 3.58 27.28 -2.46
C ASP A 94 3.72 25.77 -2.29
N TRP A 95 2.60 25.05 -2.29
CA TRP A 95 2.62 23.60 -2.37
C TRP A 95 3.03 23.27 -3.80
N GLY A 96 4.33 23.11 -4.00
CA GLY A 96 4.96 22.72 -5.26
C GLY A 96 4.49 21.35 -5.72
N GLY A 97 3.29 21.28 -6.30
CA GLY A 97 2.70 20.10 -6.92
C GLY A 97 2.45 18.91 -5.98
N THR A 98 1.60 17.99 -6.44
CA THR A 98 1.42 16.67 -5.82
C THR A 98 2.20 15.65 -6.63
N VAL A 99 3.17 14.96 -6.00
CA VAL A 99 3.90 13.87 -6.65
C VAL A 99 3.06 12.59 -6.56
N LEU A 100 2.56 12.12 -7.71
CA LEU A 100 1.99 10.78 -7.83
C LEU A 100 3.14 9.77 -7.85
N ALA A 101 3.14 8.84 -6.90
CA ALA A 101 4.13 7.77 -6.82
C ALA A 101 3.45 6.41 -6.65
N ILE A 102 4.10 5.36 -7.14
CA ILE A 102 3.68 3.96 -6.96
C ILE A 102 4.58 3.27 -5.93
N ASN A 103 3.97 2.53 -5.00
CA ASN A 103 4.69 1.82 -3.96
C ASN A 103 5.22 0.48 -4.48
N VAL A 104 6.51 0.18 -4.26
CA VAL A 104 7.10 -1.07 -4.76
C VAL A 104 6.52 -2.29 -4.05
N GLY A 105 6.45 -2.24 -2.72
CA GLY A 105 5.94 -3.34 -1.91
C GLY A 105 4.43 -3.56 -1.99
N GLY A 106 3.68 -2.46 -2.08
CA GLY A 106 2.23 -2.44 -2.02
C GLY A 106 1.52 -2.46 -3.38
N ALA A 107 2.23 -2.19 -4.48
CA ALA A 107 1.64 -2.20 -5.82
C ALA A 107 2.47 -2.96 -6.84
N VAL A 108 3.77 -2.67 -6.98
CA VAL A 108 4.60 -3.29 -8.04
C VAL A 108 4.75 -4.80 -7.85
N ILE A 109 5.21 -5.25 -6.67
CA ILE A 109 5.39 -6.67 -6.37
C ILE A 109 4.05 -7.44 -6.47
N PRO A 110 2.93 -6.95 -5.90
CA PRO A 110 1.61 -7.57 -6.07
C PRO A 110 1.15 -7.68 -7.53
N VAL A 111 1.38 -6.66 -8.36
CA VAL A 111 1.02 -6.68 -9.79
C VAL A 111 1.85 -7.72 -10.55
N ILE A 112 3.16 -7.80 -10.29
CA ILE A 112 4.03 -8.82 -10.90
C ILE A 112 3.57 -10.23 -10.50
N LEU A 113 3.28 -10.45 -9.22
CA LEU A 113 2.76 -11.73 -8.74
C LEU A 113 1.42 -12.08 -9.42
N SER A 114 0.52 -11.11 -9.55
CA SER A 114 -0.76 -11.29 -10.24
C SER A 114 -0.57 -11.67 -11.71
N ALA A 115 0.31 -10.96 -12.43
CA ALA A 115 0.63 -11.26 -13.83
C ALA A 115 1.24 -12.66 -13.99
N TYR A 116 2.14 -13.06 -13.08
CA TYR A 116 2.69 -14.41 -13.03
C TYR A 116 1.59 -15.47 -12.91
N LEU A 117 0.66 -15.29 -11.96
CA LEU A 117 -0.44 -16.23 -11.73
C LEU A 117 -1.42 -16.27 -12.92
N LEU A 118 -1.78 -15.13 -13.48
CA LEU A 118 -2.63 -15.05 -14.68
C LEU A 118 -2.02 -15.79 -15.86
N THR A 119 -0.71 -15.65 -16.06
CA THR A 119 0.04 -16.34 -17.12
C THR A 119 0.11 -17.84 -16.85
N ARG A 120 0.51 -18.23 -15.64
CA ARG A 120 0.68 -19.64 -15.25
C ARG A 120 -0.61 -20.44 -15.40
N TRP A 121 -1.74 -19.84 -15.08
CA TRP A 121 -3.05 -20.50 -15.10
C TRP A 121 -3.92 -20.13 -16.31
N GLN A 122 -3.39 -19.33 -17.25
CA GLN A 122 -4.09 -18.86 -18.44
C GLN A 122 -5.45 -18.19 -18.11
N LEU A 123 -5.48 -17.40 -17.04
CA LEU A 123 -6.71 -16.81 -16.48
C LEU A 123 -6.99 -15.40 -17.01
N TRP A 124 -6.31 -14.92 -18.05
CA TRP A 124 -6.35 -13.53 -18.51
C TRP A 124 -7.77 -12.95 -18.68
N LEU A 125 -8.67 -13.67 -19.35
CA LEU A 125 -10.04 -13.19 -19.55
C LEU A 125 -10.85 -13.13 -18.25
N LYS A 126 -10.75 -14.17 -17.41
CA LYS A 126 -11.43 -14.23 -16.11
C LYS A 126 -10.88 -13.18 -15.15
N GLY A 127 -9.56 -13.00 -15.15
CA GLY A 127 -8.86 -11.98 -14.39
C GLY A 127 -9.31 -10.58 -14.79
N LEU A 128 -9.30 -10.27 -16.09
CA LEU A 128 -9.76 -8.98 -16.60
C LEU A 128 -11.21 -8.69 -16.20
N LEU A 129 -12.12 -9.66 -16.40
CA LEU A 129 -13.53 -9.51 -16.00
C LEU A 129 -13.68 -9.27 -14.50
N ALA A 130 -12.97 -10.04 -13.67
CA ALA A 130 -13.00 -9.87 -12.22
C ALA A 130 -12.48 -8.48 -11.82
N THR A 131 -11.36 -8.03 -12.39
CA THR A 131 -10.81 -6.70 -12.12
C THR A 131 -11.77 -5.60 -12.54
N VAL A 132 -12.39 -5.69 -13.71
CA VAL A 132 -13.38 -4.71 -14.21
C VAL A 132 -14.61 -4.64 -13.30
N VAL A 133 -15.16 -5.80 -12.91
CA VAL A 133 -16.32 -5.86 -12.01
C VAL A 133 -16.00 -5.23 -10.66
N VAL A 134 -14.86 -5.59 -10.05
CA VAL A 134 -14.45 -5.02 -8.76
C VAL A 134 -14.22 -3.51 -8.89
N ALA A 135 -13.52 -3.06 -9.94
CA ALA A 135 -13.23 -1.65 -10.18
C ALA A 135 -14.49 -0.80 -10.48
N ALA A 136 -15.56 -1.41 -10.99
CA ALA A 136 -16.83 -0.71 -11.22
C ALA A 136 -17.67 -0.57 -9.94
N ILE A 137 -17.43 -1.42 -8.93
CA ILE A 137 -18.16 -1.42 -7.65
C ILE A 137 -17.49 -0.48 -6.62
N CYS A 138 -16.15 -0.42 -6.62
CA CYS A 138 -15.36 0.45 -5.73
C CYS A 138 -15.38 1.92 -6.18
#